data_AF-A0A969H1W5-F1
#
_entry.id   AF-A0A969H1W5-F1
#
_cell.length_a   1.000
_cell.length_b   1.000
_cell.length_c   1.000
_cell.angle_alpha   90.00
_cell.angle_beta   90.00
_cell.angle_gamma   90.00
#
_symmetry.space_group_name_H-M   'P 1'
#
loop_
_entity.id
_entity.type
_entity.pdbx_description
1 polymer ?
#
loop_
_entity_poly.entity_id
_entity_poly.type
_entity_poly.pdbx_seq_one_letter_code
_entity_poly.pdbx_strand_id
1 'polypeptide(L)'
;MTIALREDVAYILLKKISEGDAQTEGKHEVRLTPADLAGRAVTESDLLGHLDYLNQKHYINAEFSGNAYGNQEDVPDALNPEEVDIRIANTYGAPDGPLPHLIAFKRAELTEKGRKLLEKMEANPPAALGKGPAVPIVQENMPFLEKVMLKGNLEDVFDARDVSEVIFRTMRDVMTTEAADRVTSELHEEALPTDDKALQNEVAELWQDTNPIVRFLSKIRPPLEIKPETFLFRINQEAGLPRGVAPETAIKAVFSATKDELSEERINEIASFLPGEIKQMWQQA
;
A
#
# COMPACT_ATOMS: atom_id res chain seq x y z
N MET A 1 -3.93 21.61 6.10
CA MET A 1 -3.56 21.05 4.78
C MET A 1 -4.69 21.28 3.80
N THR A 2 -4.43 21.79 2.60
CA THR A 2 -5.43 21.86 1.52
C THR A 2 -5.35 20.59 0.68
N ILE A 3 -6.18 19.61 1.01
CA ILE A 3 -6.31 18.39 0.20
C ILE A 3 -7.10 18.75 -1.06
N ALA A 4 -6.63 18.32 -2.23
CA ALA A 4 -7.38 18.48 -3.48
C ALA A 4 -8.59 17.55 -3.44
N LEU A 5 -9.81 18.12 -3.44
CA LEU A 5 -11.04 17.33 -3.38
C LEU A 5 -11.16 16.44 -4.63
N ARG A 6 -11.16 15.13 -4.43
CA ARG A 6 -11.46 14.16 -5.49
C ARG A 6 -12.97 14.04 -5.69
N GLU A 7 -13.45 14.43 -6.86
CA GLU A 7 -14.89 14.50 -7.16
C GLU A 7 -15.59 13.13 -7.16
N ASP A 8 -14.88 12.05 -7.52
CA ASP A 8 -15.37 10.67 -7.47
C ASP A 8 -15.57 10.18 -6.02
N VAL A 9 -14.60 10.47 -5.15
CA VAL A 9 -14.66 10.12 -3.72
C VAL A 9 -15.75 10.95 -3.04
N ALA A 10 -15.80 12.27 -3.32
CA ALA A 10 -16.83 13.16 -2.80
C ALA A 10 -18.25 12.70 -3.19
N TYR A 11 -18.45 12.28 -4.45
CA TYR A 11 -19.73 11.74 -4.91
C TYR A 11 -20.15 10.50 -4.11
N ILE A 12 -19.24 9.56 -3.88
CA ILE A 12 -19.54 8.31 -3.15
C ILE A 12 -19.88 8.60 -1.70
N LEU A 13 -19.13 9.49 -1.05
CA LEU A 13 -19.40 9.90 0.33
C LEU A 13 -20.77 10.56 0.45
N LEU A 14 -21.09 11.53 -0.43
CA LEU A 14 -22.39 12.18 -0.44
C LEU A 14 -23.54 11.20 -0.72
N LYS A 15 -23.33 10.27 -1.65
CA LYS A 15 -24.32 9.24 -1.99
C LYS A 15 -24.58 8.29 -0.82
N LYS A 16 -23.53 7.79 -0.16
CA LYS A 16 -23.66 6.92 1.02
C LYS A 16 -24.31 7.60 2.21
N ILE A 17 -23.98 8.88 2.45
CA ILE A 17 -24.61 9.67 3.51
C ILE A 17 -26.10 9.89 3.19
N SER A 18 -26.43 10.19 1.93
CA SER A 18 -27.81 10.35 1.47
C SER A 18 -28.63 9.04 1.60
N GLU A 19 -28.05 7.90 1.24
CA GLU A 19 -28.66 6.57 1.38
C GLU A 19 -28.93 6.21 2.86
N GLY A 20 -28.03 6.59 3.76
CA GLY A 20 -28.19 6.39 5.21
C GLY A 20 -29.23 7.32 5.85
N ASP A 21 -29.31 8.57 5.40
CA ASP A 21 -30.31 9.55 5.85
C ASP A 21 -31.74 9.13 5.45
N ALA A 22 -31.91 8.55 4.26
CA ALA A 22 -33.20 8.10 3.76
C ALA A 22 -33.79 6.90 4.51
N GLN A 23 -32.95 6.08 5.17
CA GLN A 23 -33.38 4.85 5.84
C GLN A 23 -33.60 5.01 7.35
N THR A 24 -33.10 6.06 8.00
CA THR A 24 -32.96 6.08 9.48
C THR A 24 -33.18 7.43 10.18
N GLU A 25 -33.98 8.34 9.60
CA GLU A 25 -34.39 9.62 10.23
C GLU A 25 -33.23 10.38 10.94
N GLY A 26 -32.06 10.49 10.27
CA GLY A 26 -30.92 11.30 10.75
C GLY A 26 -30.12 10.72 11.92
N LYS A 27 -30.26 9.41 12.24
CA LYS A 27 -29.52 8.77 13.34
C LYS A 27 -28.73 7.53 12.90
N HIS A 28 -27.95 7.64 11.84
CA HIS A 28 -27.09 6.53 11.40
C HIS A 28 -25.60 6.82 11.54
N GLU A 29 -24.87 5.84 12.09
CA GLU A 29 -23.41 5.75 12.09
C GLU A 29 -22.97 5.38 10.66
N VAL A 30 -22.44 6.31 9.88
CA VAL A 30 -22.08 6.06 8.48
C VAL A 30 -20.86 5.13 8.44
N ARG A 31 -21.11 3.82 8.29
CA ARG A 31 -20.07 2.79 8.19
C ARG A 31 -19.53 2.73 6.77
N LEU A 32 -18.38 3.37 6.56
CA LEU A 32 -17.61 3.27 5.34
C LEU A 32 -16.77 1.99 5.42
N THR A 33 -17.02 1.06 4.50
CA THR A 33 -16.21 -0.16 4.40
C THR A 33 -15.18 -0.01 3.27
N PRO A 34 -14.04 -0.74 3.34
CA PRO A 34 -13.07 -0.76 2.23
C PRO A 34 -13.69 -1.13 0.87
N ALA A 35 -14.81 -1.87 0.88
CA ALA A 35 -15.55 -2.23 -0.33
C ALA A 35 -16.26 -1.04 -1.00
N ASP A 36 -16.69 -0.03 -0.23
CA ASP A 36 -17.39 1.15 -0.76
C ASP A 36 -16.45 2.07 -1.55
N LEU A 37 -15.16 2.02 -1.25
CA LEU A 37 -14.08 2.76 -1.91
C LEU A 37 -13.18 1.85 -2.75
N ALA A 38 -13.62 0.61 -3.00
CA ALA A 38 -12.87 -0.37 -3.77
C ALA A 38 -12.47 0.19 -5.14
N GLY A 39 -11.18 0.07 -5.47
CA GLY A 39 -10.60 0.56 -6.73
C GLY A 39 -10.34 2.07 -6.78
N ARG A 40 -10.41 2.81 -5.66
CA ARG A 40 -10.16 4.26 -5.63
C ARG A 40 -8.93 4.71 -4.83
N ALA A 41 -8.20 3.78 -4.22
CA ALA A 41 -6.95 4.01 -3.49
C ALA A 41 -7.01 5.27 -2.60
N VAL A 42 -7.89 5.24 -1.60
CA VAL A 42 -8.09 6.33 -0.63
C VAL A 42 -7.56 5.83 0.70
N THR A 43 -6.58 6.52 1.29
CA THR A 43 -6.11 6.22 2.65
C THR A 43 -7.13 6.70 3.69
N GLU A 44 -7.01 6.24 4.94
CA GLU A 44 -7.87 6.72 6.03
C GLU A 44 -7.71 8.24 6.27
N SER A 45 -6.48 8.76 6.15
CA SER A 45 -6.19 10.19 6.23
C SER A 45 -6.84 10.98 5.09
N ASP A 46 -6.79 10.46 3.86
CA ASP A 46 -7.48 11.07 2.71
C ASP A 46 -8.99 11.10 2.96
N LEU A 47 -9.56 10.00 3.43
CA LEU A 47 -10.98 9.87 3.71
C LEU A 47 -11.46 10.91 4.74
N LEU A 48 -10.74 11.02 5.85
CA LEU A 48 -11.00 12.01 6.89
C LEU A 48 -10.86 13.44 6.35
N GLY A 49 -9.86 13.70 5.51
CA GLY A 49 -9.67 14.97 4.84
C GLY A 49 -10.81 15.36 3.89
N HIS A 50 -11.38 14.39 3.15
CA HIS A 50 -12.54 14.62 2.29
C HIS A 50 -13.80 14.90 3.12
N LEU A 51 -14.01 14.16 4.21
CA LEU A 51 -15.13 14.39 5.14
C LEU A 51 -15.03 15.76 5.82
N ASP A 52 -13.84 16.15 6.28
CA ASP A 52 -13.58 17.46 6.87
C ASP A 52 -13.84 18.59 5.85
N TYR A 53 -13.37 18.46 4.62
CA TYR A 53 -13.65 19.43 3.56
C TYR A 53 -15.15 19.59 3.29
N LEU A 54 -15.89 18.48 3.17
CA LEU A 54 -17.33 18.50 2.95
C LEU A 54 -18.07 19.16 4.12
N ASN A 55 -17.60 18.94 5.34
CA ASN A 55 -18.16 19.54 6.56
C ASN A 55 -17.88 21.05 6.62
N GLN A 56 -16.63 21.47 6.41
CA GLN A 56 -16.22 22.89 6.39
C GLN A 56 -16.92 23.70 5.30
N LYS A 57 -17.20 23.09 4.15
CA LYS A 57 -17.96 23.73 3.06
C LYS A 57 -19.48 23.65 3.24
N HIS A 58 -19.94 23.09 4.37
CA HIS A 58 -21.35 22.92 4.74
C HIS A 58 -22.14 22.05 3.73
N TYR A 59 -21.51 21.08 3.09
CA TYR A 59 -22.20 20.08 2.27
C TYR A 59 -22.76 18.95 3.12
N ILE A 60 -22.06 18.60 4.20
CA ILE A 60 -22.52 17.65 5.22
C ILE A 60 -22.45 18.32 6.59
N ASN A 61 -23.18 17.76 7.55
CA ASN A 61 -23.04 18.03 8.96
C ASN A 61 -22.48 16.78 9.62
N ALA A 62 -21.16 16.75 9.84
CA ALA A 62 -20.45 15.58 10.36
C ALA A 62 -20.06 15.78 11.83
N GLU A 63 -20.29 14.74 12.65
CA GLU A 63 -19.76 14.64 14.01
C GLU A 63 -18.58 13.70 14.03
N PHE A 64 -17.48 14.17 14.61
CA PHE A 64 -16.28 13.38 14.87
C PHE A 64 -16.12 13.20 16.38
N SER A 65 -15.59 12.06 16.81
CA SER A 65 -15.07 11.89 18.17
C SER A 65 -13.59 12.16 18.20
N GLY A 66 -13.14 12.80 19.28
CA GLY A 66 -11.76 13.26 19.43
C GLY A 66 -11.64 14.74 19.09
N ASN A 67 -10.70 15.42 19.73
CA ASN A 67 -10.50 16.84 19.49
C ASN A 67 -9.60 17.02 18.26
N ALA A 68 -10.20 17.39 17.13
CA ALA A 68 -9.48 17.59 15.86
C ALA A 68 -8.47 18.76 15.91
N TYR A 69 -8.57 19.59 16.95
CA TYR A 69 -7.65 20.67 17.29
C TYR A 69 -7.34 20.54 18.78
N GLY A 70 -6.45 19.63 19.16
CA GLY A 70 -6.16 19.34 20.57
C GLY A 70 -5.79 20.62 21.35
N ASN A 71 -6.48 20.85 22.47
CA ASN A 71 -6.04 21.81 23.48
C ASN A 71 -5.34 21.05 24.61
N GLN A 72 -4.45 21.74 25.34
CA GLN A 72 -3.66 21.17 26.44
C GLN A 72 -4.52 20.56 27.56
N GLU A 73 -5.80 20.89 27.60
CA GLU A 73 -6.79 20.45 28.58
C GLU A 73 -7.32 19.03 28.30
N ASP A 74 -7.07 18.46 27.12
CA ASP A 74 -7.57 17.14 26.69
C ASP A 74 -6.62 15.98 27.00
N VAL A 75 -5.49 16.25 27.66
CA VAL A 75 -4.55 15.22 28.12
C VAL A 75 -5.05 14.67 29.45
N PRO A 76 -5.37 13.37 29.58
CA PRO A 76 -5.75 12.80 30.87
C PRO A 76 -4.55 12.86 31.84
N ASP A 77 -4.78 13.33 33.07
CA ASP A 77 -3.81 13.40 34.19
C ASP A 77 -3.23 12.02 34.64
N ALA A 78 -3.49 10.96 33.89
CA ALA A 78 -3.27 9.59 34.33
C ALA A 78 -1.86 9.08 34.01
N LEU A 79 -0.81 9.79 34.42
CA LEU A 79 0.52 9.19 34.59
C LEU A 79 1.22 9.81 35.81
N ASN A 80 1.44 8.98 36.82
CA ASN A 80 2.13 9.31 38.05
C ASN A 80 3.61 9.65 37.73
N PRO A 81 4.09 10.88 38.00
CA PRO A 81 5.38 11.37 37.49
C PRO A 81 6.63 10.75 38.12
N GLU A 82 6.52 9.74 38.99
CA GLU A 82 7.68 9.09 39.63
C GLU A 82 8.15 7.77 38.97
N GLU A 83 7.46 7.24 37.94
CA GLU A 83 7.84 5.94 37.34
C GLU A 83 8.44 5.98 35.93
N VAL A 84 8.57 7.14 35.27
CA VAL A 84 9.09 7.19 33.89
C VAL A 84 10.00 8.39 33.67
N ASP A 85 11.32 8.14 33.67
CA ASP A 85 12.34 9.07 33.18
C ASP A 85 12.32 9.09 31.65
N ILE A 86 11.38 9.84 31.05
CA ILE A 86 11.46 10.15 29.63
C ILE A 86 11.05 11.60 29.44
N ARG A 87 12.02 12.39 28.97
CA ARG A 87 11.87 13.75 28.50
C ARG A 87 10.76 13.82 27.46
N ILE A 88 9.57 14.25 27.86
CA ILE A 88 8.51 14.66 26.93
C ILE A 88 8.97 15.98 26.32
N ALA A 89 9.72 15.87 25.23
CA ALA A 89 9.87 16.97 24.29
C ALA A 89 8.58 17.02 23.47
N ASN A 90 7.82 18.09 23.67
CA ASN A 90 6.98 18.66 22.63
C ASN A 90 7.82 18.74 21.34
N THR A 91 7.45 17.99 20.30
CA THR A 91 7.95 18.26 18.96
C THR A 91 6.79 18.78 18.12
N TYR A 92 6.47 20.06 18.38
CA TYR A 92 6.11 20.97 17.29
C TYR A 92 7.23 20.86 16.23
N GLY A 93 7.03 20.04 15.18
CA GLY A 93 8.04 19.85 14.13
C GLY A 93 8.02 18.55 13.29
N ALA A 94 7.10 17.61 13.48
CA ALA A 94 6.97 16.46 12.58
C ALA A 94 6.22 16.83 11.28
N PRO A 95 6.61 16.32 10.10
CA PRO A 95 5.89 16.57 8.83
C PRO A 95 4.41 16.15 8.88
N ASP A 96 4.04 15.22 9.77
CA ASP A 96 2.69 14.65 9.87
C ASP A 96 1.80 15.21 10.98
N GLY A 97 2.25 16.22 11.75
CA GLY A 97 1.42 16.83 12.79
C GLY A 97 0.99 15.88 13.93
N PRO A 98 0.20 16.34 14.91
CA PRO A 98 -0.11 15.53 16.09
C PRO A 98 -1.19 14.47 15.78
N LEU A 99 -0.74 13.21 15.76
CA LEU A 99 -1.49 11.97 16.07
C LEU A 99 -2.88 11.80 15.40
N PRO A 100 -2.98 11.12 14.25
CA PRO A 100 -4.26 10.77 13.61
C PRO A 100 -5.06 9.66 14.32
N HIS A 101 -4.58 9.07 15.42
CA HIS A 101 -5.20 7.89 16.03
C HIS A 101 -6.37 8.18 16.98
N LEU A 102 -6.86 9.42 17.07
CA LEU A 102 -7.91 9.81 18.03
C LEU A 102 -9.15 10.42 17.38
N ILE A 103 -9.21 10.57 16.05
CA ILE A 103 -10.37 11.17 15.35
C ILE A 103 -11.19 10.07 14.66
N ALA A 104 -12.28 9.63 15.29
CA ALA A 104 -13.20 8.67 14.68
C ALA A 104 -14.46 9.37 14.18
N PHE A 105 -14.81 9.17 12.91
CA PHE A 105 -16.05 9.67 12.31
C PHE A 105 -17.26 8.95 12.91
N LYS A 106 -18.21 9.70 13.49
CA LYS A 106 -19.37 9.14 14.19
C LYS A 106 -20.63 9.14 13.35
N ARG A 107 -21.00 10.30 12.79
CA ARG A 107 -22.15 10.43 11.90
C ARG A 107 -21.97 11.58 10.93
N ALA A 108 -22.67 11.54 9.80
CA ALA A 108 -22.89 12.69 8.96
C ALA A 108 -24.32 12.73 8.46
N GLU A 109 -24.86 13.94 8.31
CA GLU A 109 -26.14 14.22 7.67
C GLU A 109 -25.93 15.12 6.47
N LEU A 110 -26.69 14.93 5.39
CA LEU A 110 -26.61 15.78 4.20
C LEU A 110 -27.32 17.11 4.43
N THR A 111 -26.64 18.23 4.16
CA THR A 111 -27.29 19.54 4.17
C THR A 111 -28.07 19.76 2.88
N GLU A 112 -28.95 20.78 2.86
CA GLU A 112 -29.64 21.20 1.64
C GLU A 112 -28.66 21.60 0.51
N LYS A 113 -27.49 22.12 0.88
CA LYS A 113 -26.42 22.44 -0.06
C LYS A 113 -25.72 21.17 -0.57
N GLY A 114 -25.53 20.18 0.29
CA GLY A 114 -25.04 18.84 -0.08
C GLY A 114 -25.97 18.11 -1.04
N ARG A 115 -27.28 18.18 -0.82
CA ARG A 115 -28.28 17.56 -1.71
C ARG A 115 -28.23 18.14 -3.11
N LYS A 116 -28.17 19.47 -3.24
CA LYS A 116 -28.03 20.14 -4.54
C LYS A 116 -26.72 19.82 -5.24
N LEU A 117 -25.64 19.63 -4.49
CA LEU A 117 -24.36 19.18 -5.04
C LEU A 117 -24.46 17.74 -5.55
N LEU A 118 -25.08 16.85 -4.77
CA LEU A 118 -25.32 15.46 -5.16
C LEU A 118 -26.19 15.38 -6.42
N GLU A 119 -27.32 16.09 -6.47
CA GLU A 119 -28.19 16.17 -7.66
C GLU A 119 -27.44 16.66 -8.90
N LYS A 120 -26.57 17.66 -8.73
CA LYS A 120 -25.72 18.17 -9.83
C LYS A 120 -24.71 17.12 -10.30
N MET A 121 -24.14 16.34 -9.37
CA MET A 121 -23.22 15.25 -9.68
C MET A 121 -23.94 14.02 -10.24
N GLU A 122 -25.20 13.77 -9.90
CA GLU A 122 -26.02 12.72 -10.52
C GLU A 122 -26.41 13.08 -11.96
N ALA A 123 -26.73 14.35 -12.21
CA ALA A 123 -27.04 14.87 -13.55
C ALA A 123 -25.80 14.93 -14.47
N ASN A 124 -24.60 15.12 -13.90
CA ASN A 124 -23.34 15.06 -14.62
C ASN A 124 -22.29 14.28 -13.79
N PRO A 125 -22.30 12.94 -13.86
CA PRO A 125 -21.41 12.09 -13.08
C PRO A 125 -19.94 12.44 -13.32
N PRO A 126 -19.12 12.58 -12.26
CA PRO A 126 -17.68 12.73 -12.40
C PRO A 126 -17.11 11.73 -13.41
N ALA A 127 -16.31 12.20 -14.37
CA ALA A 127 -15.77 11.36 -15.45
C ALA A 127 -14.96 10.16 -14.95
N ALA A 128 -14.44 10.24 -13.73
CA ALA A 128 -13.74 9.15 -13.03
C ALA A 128 -14.66 8.02 -12.52
N LEU A 129 -15.99 8.19 -12.49
CA LEU A 129 -16.95 7.14 -12.10
C LEU A 129 -17.20 6.09 -13.20
N GLY A 130 -17.10 6.49 -14.48
CA GLY A 130 -17.27 5.60 -15.63
C GLY A 130 -16.03 4.76 -15.95
N LYS A 131 -14.93 5.03 -15.27
CA LYS A 131 -13.75 4.17 -15.27
C LYS A 131 -13.96 3.12 -14.18
N GLY A 132 -14.48 1.95 -14.57
CA GLY A 132 -14.31 0.72 -13.76
C GLY A 132 -12.83 0.51 -13.43
N PRO A 133 -12.54 -0.37 -12.45
CA PRO A 133 -11.49 -0.19 -11.43
C PRO A 133 -10.32 0.62 -11.97
N ALA A 134 -10.16 1.84 -11.46
CA ALA A 134 -9.11 2.74 -11.88
C ALA A 134 -7.77 2.05 -11.66
N VAL A 135 -7.20 1.51 -12.75
CA VAL A 135 -5.80 1.12 -12.78
C VAL A 135 -4.99 2.39 -12.47
N PRO A 136 -4.07 2.32 -11.51
CA PRO A 136 -3.82 3.38 -10.53
C PRO A 136 -2.96 4.53 -11.05
N ILE A 137 -3.18 5.74 -10.51
CA ILE A 137 -2.19 6.85 -10.52
C ILE A 137 -1.20 6.64 -9.36
N VAL A 138 -0.75 5.39 -9.19
CA VAL A 138 0.22 4.97 -8.18
C VAL A 138 1.07 3.90 -8.86
N GLN A 139 1.98 4.31 -9.74
CA GLN A 139 2.85 3.35 -10.41
C GLN A 139 4.32 3.77 -10.41
N GLU A 140 4.66 5.04 -10.59
CA GLU A 140 6.07 5.43 -10.69
C GLU A 140 6.82 5.41 -9.34
N ASN A 141 6.28 6.05 -8.29
CA ASN A 141 7.05 6.26 -7.04
C ASN A 141 6.57 5.43 -5.84
N MET A 142 5.89 4.31 -6.10
CA MET A 142 5.46 3.43 -5.01
C MET A 142 6.64 2.57 -4.54
N PRO A 143 6.92 2.52 -3.23
CA PRO A 143 7.97 1.66 -2.70
C PRO A 143 7.78 0.20 -3.12
N PHE A 144 8.89 -0.50 -3.31
CA PHE A 144 8.91 -1.84 -3.88
C PHE A 144 7.92 -2.81 -3.20
N LEU A 145 7.91 -2.90 -1.86
CA LEU A 145 7.06 -3.88 -1.16
C LEU A 145 5.58 -3.54 -1.21
N GLU A 146 5.23 -2.25 -1.21
CA GLU A 146 3.84 -1.82 -1.42
C GLU A 146 3.35 -2.23 -2.81
N LYS A 147 4.20 -2.06 -3.83
CA LYS A 147 3.92 -2.45 -5.21
C LYS A 147 3.70 -3.96 -5.33
N VAL A 148 4.55 -4.76 -4.67
CA VAL A 148 4.41 -6.22 -4.61
C VAL A 148 3.15 -6.63 -3.86
N MET A 149 2.86 -6.03 -2.70
CA MET A 149 1.67 -6.33 -1.89
C MET A 149 0.39 -6.11 -2.72
N LEU A 150 0.27 -4.95 -3.37
CA LEU A 150 -0.91 -4.60 -4.16
C LEU A 150 -1.06 -5.47 -5.42
N LYS A 151 0.01 -5.64 -6.21
CA LYS A 151 -0.04 -6.44 -7.44
C LYS A 151 -0.18 -7.94 -7.16
N GLY A 152 0.35 -8.39 -6.02
CA GLY A 152 0.35 -9.79 -5.59
C GLY A 152 -0.92 -10.22 -4.86
N ASN A 153 -1.79 -9.26 -4.50
CA ASN A 153 -2.96 -9.49 -3.64
C ASN A 153 -2.54 -10.16 -2.31
N LEU A 154 -1.48 -9.65 -1.70
CA LEU A 154 -0.97 -10.11 -0.41
C LEU A 154 -1.66 -9.33 0.71
N GLU A 155 -1.79 -9.97 1.88
CA GLU A 155 -2.54 -9.40 3.00
C GLU A 155 -1.80 -8.23 3.63
N ASP A 156 -0.47 -8.32 3.70
CA ASP A 156 0.39 -7.27 4.23
C ASP A 156 1.76 -7.20 3.54
N VAL A 157 2.55 -6.24 4.02
CA VAL A 157 3.90 -5.94 3.54
C VAL A 157 4.92 -7.00 3.96
N PHE A 158 4.74 -7.65 5.12
CA PHE A 158 5.66 -8.68 5.58
C PHE A 158 5.56 -9.91 4.69
N ASP A 159 4.34 -10.28 4.29
CA ASP A 159 4.10 -11.28 3.24
C ASP A 159 4.80 -10.87 1.93
N ALA A 160 4.68 -9.62 1.51
CA ALA A 160 5.33 -9.13 0.31
C ALA A 160 6.85 -9.25 0.36
N ARG A 161 7.46 -8.96 1.52
CA ARG A 161 8.90 -9.10 1.74
C ARG A 161 9.34 -10.55 1.66
N ASP A 162 8.69 -11.42 2.41
CA ASP A 162 9.07 -12.82 2.55
C ASP A 162 8.90 -13.56 1.20
N VAL A 163 7.81 -13.27 0.48
CA VAL A 163 7.57 -13.77 -0.88
C VAL A 163 8.62 -13.27 -1.88
N SER A 164 8.96 -11.98 -1.82
CA SER A 164 9.98 -11.39 -2.69
C SER A 164 11.35 -12.03 -2.46
N GLU A 165 11.74 -12.26 -1.21
CA GLU A 165 13.02 -12.89 -0.88
C GLU A 165 13.13 -14.30 -1.48
N VAL A 166 12.06 -15.10 -1.38
CA VAL A 166 12.03 -16.46 -1.95
C VAL A 166 12.06 -16.44 -3.47
N ILE A 167 11.31 -15.53 -4.12
CA ILE A 167 11.33 -15.39 -5.57
C ILE A 167 12.73 -14.95 -6.04
N PHE A 168 13.32 -13.94 -5.41
CA PHE A 168 14.68 -13.49 -5.71
C PHE A 168 15.70 -14.60 -5.50
N ARG A 169 15.60 -15.37 -4.41
CA ARG A 169 16.46 -16.53 -4.16
C ARG A 169 16.35 -17.55 -5.28
N THR A 170 15.13 -17.85 -5.73
CA THR A 170 14.89 -18.80 -6.82
C THR A 170 15.39 -18.28 -8.16
N MET A 171 15.31 -16.97 -8.41
CA MET A 171 15.93 -16.33 -9.57
C MET A 171 17.46 -16.42 -9.52
N ARG A 172 18.08 -16.08 -8.39
CA ARG A 172 19.53 -16.18 -8.21
C ARG A 172 20.04 -17.60 -8.38
N ASP A 173 19.28 -18.59 -7.91
CA ASP A 173 19.62 -20.01 -8.05
C ASP A 173 19.78 -20.44 -9.52
N VAL A 174 19.16 -19.76 -10.50
CA VAL A 174 19.29 -20.08 -11.95
C VAL A 174 20.27 -19.16 -12.69
N MET A 175 20.85 -18.17 -12.01
CA MET A 175 21.72 -17.16 -12.59
C MET A 175 23.18 -17.38 -12.19
N THR A 176 24.13 -16.83 -12.95
CA THR A 176 25.54 -16.78 -12.51
C THR A 176 25.71 -15.73 -11.41
N THR A 177 26.71 -15.93 -10.54
CA THR A 177 27.04 -14.98 -9.46
C THR A 177 27.32 -13.59 -10.02
N GLU A 178 28.04 -13.50 -11.15
CA GLU A 178 28.36 -12.21 -11.77
C GLU A 178 27.12 -11.50 -12.30
N ALA A 179 26.15 -12.23 -12.85
CA ALA A 179 24.88 -11.66 -13.29
C ALA A 179 24.05 -11.17 -12.08
N ALA A 180 23.99 -11.96 -11.01
CA ALA A 180 23.29 -11.57 -9.78
C ALA A 180 23.93 -10.34 -9.09
N ASP A 181 25.26 -10.22 -9.14
CA ASP A 181 25.99 -9.05 -8.60
C ASP A 181 25.73 -7.80 -9.45
N ARG A 182 25.63 -7.93 -10.79
CA ARG A 182 25.24 -6.82 -11.66
C ARG A 182 23.82 -6.33 -11.37
N VAL A 183 22.87 -7.24 -11.17
CA VAL A 183 21.49 -6.89 -10.76
C VAL A 183 21.50 -6.15 -9.43
N THR A 184 22.26 -6.62 -8.44
CA THR A 184 22.40 -5.92 -7.15
C THR A 184 22.83 -4.46 -7.34
N SER A 185 23.77 -4.20 -8.27
CA SER A 185 24.35 -2.86 -8.48
C SER A 185 23.39 -1.84 -9.08
N GLU A 186 22.18 -2.25 -9.48
CA GLU A 186 21.14 -1.34 -9.97
C GLU A 186 19.97 -1.21 -8.97
N LEU A 187 19.79 -2.17 -8.06
CA LEU A 187 18.74 -2.14 -7.06
C LEU A 187 19.15 -1.25 -5.87
N HIS A 188 18.74 0.02 -5.86
CA HIS A 188 19.14 0.97 -4.80
C HIS A 188 17.98 1.72 -4.13
N GLU A 189 16.73 1.43 -4.52
CA GLU A 189 15.58 2.05 -3.87
C GLU A 189 15.27 1.38 -2.52
N GLU A 190 14.77 2.18 -1.59
CA GLU A 190 14.26 1.68 -0.31
C GLU A 190 13.02 0.81 -0.57
N ALA A 191 12.97 -0.36 0.07
CA ALA A 191 11.83 -1.25 -0.09
C ALA A 191 10.54 -0.63 0.48
N LEU A 192 10.65 0.06 1.62
CA LEU A 192 9.65 0.95 2.21
C LEU A 192 10.26 2.09 3.05
N PRO A 193 9.75 3.32 2.92
CA PRO A 193 10.11 4.44 3.80
C PRO A 193 9.26 4.40 5.08
N THR A 194 9.66 3.58 6.05
CA THR A 194 8.98 3.39 7.35
C THR A 194 9.99 3.35 8.48
N ASP A 195 9.61 3.59 9.74
CA ASP A 195 10.53 3.46 10.89
C ASP A 195 10.85 1.99 11.26
N ASP A 196 10.11 1.03 10.70
CA ASP A 196 10.39 -0.40 10.88
C ASP A 196 11.63 -0.82 10.09
N LYS A 197 12.74 -1.03 10.81
CA LYS A 197 14.02 -1.46 10.23
C LYS A 197 13.92 -2.72 9.38
N ALA A 198 13.00 -3.64 9.67
CA ALA A 198 12.87 -4.87 8.91
C ALA A 198 12.22 -4.67 7.52
N LEU A 199 11.67 -3.48 7.28
CA LEU A 199 11.00 -3.05 6.05
C LEU A 199 11.76 -1.94 5.33
N GLN A 200 12.65 -1.20 6.02
CA GLN A 200 13.56 -0.20 5.44
C GLN A 200 14.64 -0.77 4.51
N ASN A 201 14.78 -2.09 4.42
CA ASN A 201 15.83 -2.72 3.62
C ASN A 201 15.86 -2.16 2.20
N GLU A 202 17.05 -2.00 1.61
CA GLU A 202 17.12 -1.69 0.17
C GLU A 202 16.63 -2.90 -0.65
N VAL A 203 16.09 -2.66 -1.85
CA VAL A 203 15.71 -3.76 -2.75
C VAL A 203 16.95 -4.65 -3.06
N ALA A 204 18.16 -4.08 -3.08
CA ALA A 204 19.41 -4.84 -3.15
C ALA A 204 19.58 -5.84 -2.00
N GLU A 205 19.22 -5.48 -0.77
CA GLU A 205 19.38 -6.37 0.38
C GLU A 205 18.41 -7.54 0.32
N LEU A 206 17.15 -7.29 -0.10
CA LEU A 206 16.18 -8.34 -0.39
C LEU A 206 16.68 -9.24 -1.53
N TRP A 207 17.21 -8.64 -2.60
CA TRP A 207 17.81 -9.36 -3.71
C TRP A 207 19.07 -10.12 -3.30
N GLN A 208 19.77 -9.77 -2.24
CA GLN A 208 20.95 -10.52 -1.80
C GLN A 208 20.64 -11.57 -0.73
N ASP A 209 19.38 -11.66 -0.30
CA ASP A 209 18.93 -12.37 0.89
C ASP A 209 19.28 -11.62 2.18
N THR A 210 18.27 -11.40 3.03
CA THR A 210 18.49 -10.81 4.35
C THR A 210 19.20 -11.80 5.28
N ASN A 211 19.14 -13.11 4.99
CA ASN A 211 19.88 -14.11 5.74
C ASN A 211 21.36 -14.18 5.30
N PRO A 212 22.31 -13.85 6.19
CA PRO A 212 23.73 -13.75 5.84
C PRO A 212 24.34 -15.09 5.41
N ILE A 213 23.82 -16.22 5.92
CA ILE A 213 24.29 -17.55 5.56
C ILE A 213 23.84 -17.88 4.13
N VAL A 214 22.58 -17.59 3.80
CA VAL A 214 22.06 -17.84 2.45
C VAL A 214 22.76 -16.94 1.43
N ARG A 215 22.92 -15.65 1.76
CA ARG A 215 23.70 -14.68 0.97
C ARG A 215 25.13 -15.13 0.71
N PHE A 216 25.79 -15.74 1.70
CA PHE A 216 27.13 -16.28 1.53
C PHE A 216 27.13 -17.53 0.63
N LEU A 217 26.22 -18.47 0.87
CA LEU A 217 26.13 -19.72 0.11
C LEU A 217 25.77 -19.49 -1.36
N SER A 218 24.95 -18.49 -1.67
CA SER A 218 24.57 -18.17 -3.06
C SER A 218 25.77 -17.76 -3.91
N LYS A 219 26.84 -17.21 -3.32
CA LYS A 219 28.05 -16.82 -4.06
C LYS A 219 28.94 -18.01 -4.46
N ILE A 220 28.77 -19.14 -3.78
CA ILE A 220 29.63 -20.33 -3.95
C ILE A 220 28.93 -21.37 -4.82
N ARG A 221 27.60 -21.39 -4.85
CA ARG A 221 26.81 -22.38 -5.56
C ARG A 221 26.82 -22.10 -7.07
N PRO A 222 27.05 -23.11 -7.93
CA PRO A 222 26.87 -22.94 -9.37
C PRO A 222 25.38 -22.77 -9.72
N PRO A 223 25.05 -22.14 -10.87
CA PRO A 223 23.67 -22.04 -11.34
C PRO A 223 23.01 -23.42 -11.44
N LEU A 224 21.76 -23.50 -11.01
CA LEU A 224 20.95 -24.71 -11.02
C LEU A 224 20.14 -24.81 -12.32
N GLU A 225 20.10 -26.00 -12.91
CA GLU A 225 19.17 -26.31 -14.00
C GLU A 225 17.78 -26.60 -13.42
N ILE A 226 16.95 -25.56 -13.29
CA ILE A 226 15.59 -25.65 -12.74
C ILE A 226 14.57 -25.62 -13.87
N LYS A 227 13.63 -26.57 -13.87
CA LYS A 227 12.48 -26.56 -14.78
C LYS A 227 11.41 -25.58 -14.29
N PRO A 228 10.57 -25.00 -15.18
CA PRO A 228 9.52 -24.05 -14.77
C PRO A 228 8.62 -24.57 -13.65
N GLU A 229 8.25 -25.86 -13.67
CA GLU A 229 7.39 -26.47 -12.66
C GLU A 229 8.09 -26.56 -11.30
N THR A 230 9.40 -26.82 -11.30
CA THR A 230 10.21 -26.83 -10.07
C THR A 230 10.35 -25.42 -9.49
N PHE A 231 10.44 -24.40 -10.34
CA PHE A 231 10.49 -23.00 -9.92
C PHE A 231 9.18 -22.60 -9.23
N LEU A 232 8.03 -22.87 -9.86
CA LEU A 232 6.70 -22.63 -9.28
C LEU A 232 6.49 -23.43 -8.00
N PHE A 233 6.88 -24.71 -7.99
CA PHE A 233 6.75 -25.57 -6.83
C PHE A 233 7.53 -25.03 -5.63
N ARG A 234 8.77 -24.58 -5.82
CA ARG A 234 9.56 -23.98 -4.73
C ARG A 234 8.87 -22.75 -4.16
N ILE A 235 8.38 -21.86 -5.00
CA ILE A 235 7.69 -20.65 -4.54
C ILE A 235 6.43 -21.02 -3.76
N ASN A 236 5.63 -21.95 -4.26
CA ASN A 236 4.43 -22.41 -3.55
C ASN A 236 4.74 -23.03 -2.17
N GLN A 237 5.89 -23.68 -2.02
CA GLN A 237 6.27 -24.36 -0.77
C GLN A 237 7.04 -23.46 0.20
N GLU A 238 7.91 -22.60 -0.30
CA GLU A 238 8.88 -21.83 0.50
C GLU A 238 8.40 -20.39 0.77
N ALA A 239 7.59 -19.79 -0.11
CA ALA A 239 7.18 -18.40 0.01
C ALA A 239 6.03 -18.17 1.00
N GLY A 240 5.44 -19.23 1.56
CA GLY A 240 4.39 -19.10 2.57
C GLY A 240 3.11 -18.39 2.07
N LEU A 241 2.77 -18.53 0.78
CA LEU A 241 1.71 -17.76 0.14
C LEU A 241 0.36 -17.83 0.89
N PRO A 242 -0.33 -16.69 1.08
CA PRO A 242 -1.66 -16.66 1.68
C PRO A 242 -2.68 -17.52 0.93
N ARG A 243 -3.72 -17.96 1.63
CA ARG A 243 -4.76 -18.82 1.02
C ARG A 243 -5.47 -18.07 -0.10
N GLY A 244 -5.44 -18.66 -1.30
CA GLY A 244 -6.11 -18.10 -2.48
C GLY A 244 -5.22 -17.22 -3.36
N VAL A 245 -3.97 -16.97 -2.96
CA VAL A 245 -2.97 -16.33 -3.82
C VAL A 245 -2.29 -17.40 -4.68
N ALA A 246 -2.42 -17.27 -5.99
CA ALA A 246 -1.73 -18.17 -6.93
C ALA A 246 -0.23 -17.80 -7.01
N PRO A 247 0.70 -18.78 -7.06
CA PRO A 247 2.13 -18.53 -7.19
C PRO A 247 2.48 -17.63 -8.37
N GLU A 248 1.80 -17.79 -9.50
CA GLU A 248 2.00 -17.02 -10.71
C GLU A 248 1.65 -15.54 -10.53
N THR A 249 0.63 -15.24 -9.71
CA THR A 249 0.25 -13.85 -9.38
C THR A 249 1.35 -13.19 -8.55
N ALA A 250 1.85 -13.87 -7.52
CA ALA A 250 2.95 -13.38 -6.69
C ALA A 250 4.24 -13.17 -7.50
N ILE A 251 4.57 -14.12 -8.38
CA ILE A 251 5.74 -14.03 -9.28
C ILE A 251 5.64 -12.81 -10.18
N LYS A 252 4.50 -12.63 -10.85
CA LYS A 252 4.30 -11.48 -11.74
C LYS A 252 4.35 -10.16 -10.98
N ALA A 253 3.83 -10.11 -9.75
CA ALA A 253 3.89 -8.93 -8.90
C ALA A 253 5.34 -8.53 -8.59
N VAL A 254 6.16 -9.48 -8.15
CA VAL A 254 7.59 -9.26 -7.88
C VAL A 254 8.32 -8.87 -9.15
N PHE A 255 8.13 -9.61 -10.24
CA PHE A 255 8.78 -9.31 -11.52
C PHE A 255 8.46 -7.89 -12.02
N SER A 256 7.19 -7.51 -11.96
CA SER A 256 6.74 -6.18 -12.36
C SER A 256 7.40 -5.10 -11.50
N ALA A 257 7.44 -5.30 -10.18
CA ALA A 257 8.08 -4.35 -9.27
C ALA A 257 9.59 -4.26 -9.50
N THR A 258 10.28 -5.39 -9.69
CA THR A 258 11.73 -5.42 -9.91
C THR A 258 12.15 -4.76 -11.22
N LYS A 259 11.33 -4.87 -12.27
CA LYS A 259 11.65 -4.21 -13.55
C LYS A 259 11.65 -2.70 -13.45
N ASP A 260 10.79 -2.13 -12.61
CA ASP A 260 10.75 -0.69 -12.41
C ASP A 260 12.07 -0.17 -11.80
N GLU A 261 12.79 -1.03 -11.08
CA GLU A 261 14.08 -0.74 -10.41
C GLU A 261 15.31 -1.01 -11.30
N LEU A 262 15.13 -1.51 -12.52
CA LEU A 262 16.23 -2.04 -13.34
C LEU A 262 16.29 -1.37 -14.71
N SER A 263 17.50 -1.25 -15.24
CA SER A 263 17.68 -0.86 -16.64
C SER A 263 17.20 -1.96 -17.59
N GLU A 264 16.80 -1.57 -18.80
CA GLU A 264 16.46 -2.48 -19.90
C GLU A 264 17.54 -3.55 -20.16
N GLU A 265 18.81 -3.21 -19.96
CA GLU A 265 19.90 -4.17 -20.13
C GLU A 265 19.81 -5.31 -19.10
N ARG A 266 19.57 -5.00 -17.80
CA ARG A 266 19.39 -6.06 -16.78
C ARG A 266 18.10 -6.81 -16.94
N ILE A 267 17.03 -6.14 -17.35
CA ILE A 267 15.75 -6.82 -17.61
C ILE A 267 15.93 -7.91 -18.68
N ASN A 268 16.67 -7.61 -19.75
CA ASN A 268 16.96 -8.58 -20.81
C ASN A 268 17.96 -9.65 -20.37
N GLU A 269 18.97 -9.29 -19.58
CA GLU A 269 19.94 -10.22 -19.02
C GLU A 269 19.26 -11.26 -18.11
N ILE A 270 18.43 -10.83 -17.16
CA ILE A 270 17.64 -11.71 -16.29
C ILE A 270 16.78 -12.67 -17.13
N ALA A 271 16.09 -12.14 -18.14
CA ALA A 271 15.23 -12.95 -19.02
C ALA A 271 15.98 -14.06 -19.76
N SER A 272 17.30 -13.96 -19.91
CA SER A 272 18.11 -15.00 -20.55
C SER A 272 18.32 -16.25 -19.67
N PHE A 273 18.22 -16.09 -18.34
CA PHE A 273 18.41 -17.17 -17.36
C PHE A 273 17.09 -17.87 -16.96
N LEU A 274 15.96 -17.18 -17.07
CA LEU A 274 14.68 -17.72 -16.63
C LEU A 274 14.18 -18.87 -17.52
N PRO A 275 13.65 -19.96 -16.94
CA PRO A 275 13.22 -21.12 -17.71
C PRO A 275 11.79 -20.96 -18.26
N GLY A 276 11.59 -21.38 -19.51
CA GLY A 276 10.28 -21.66 -20.11
C GLY A 276 9.18 -20.65 -19.79
N GLU A 277 8.15 -21.09 -19.07
CA GLU A 277 7.00 -20.27 -18.68
C GLU A 277 7.36 -19.12 -17.73
N ILE A 278 8.35 -19.30 -16.84
CA ILE A 278 8.80 -18.24 -15.92
C ILE A 278 9.35 -17.05 -16.71
N LYS A 279 10.08 -17.31 -17.80
CA LYS A 279 10.52 -16.26 -18.72
C LYS A 279 9.36 -15.53 -19.38
N GLN A 280 8.29 -16.25 -19.74
CA GLN A 280 7.10 -15.62 -20.31
C GLN A 280 6.40 -14.73 -19.28
N MET A 281 6.30 -15.19 -18.02
CA MET A 281 5.80 -14.36 -16.92
C MET A 281 6.66 -13.12 -16.72
N TRP A 282 7.99 -13.26 -16.75
CA TRP A 282 8.91 -12.13 -16.69
C TRP A 282 8.63 -11.14 -17.81
N GLN A 283 8.51 -11.58 -19.06
CA GLN A 283 8.25 -10.66 -20.18
C GLN A 283 6.89 -9.96 -20.11
N GLN A 284 5.86 -10.62 -19.57
CA GLN A 284 4.49 -10.10 -19.49
C GLN A 284 4.23 -9.22 -18.26
N ALA A 285 5.04 -9.35 -17.21
CA ALA A 285 4.91 -8.62 -15.96
C ALA A 285 5.26 -7.13 -16.09
#